data_AF-A0A392PIN8-F1
#
_entry.id   AF-A0A392PIN8-F1
#
_cell.length_a   1.000
_cell.length_b   1.000
_cell.length_c   1.000
_cell.angle_alpha   90.00
_cell.angle_beta   90.00
_cell.angle_gamma   90.00
#
_symmetry.space_group_name_H-M   'P 1'
#
loop_
_entity.id
_entity.type
_entity.pdbx_description
1 polymer ?
#
loop_
_entity_poly.entity_id
_entity_poly.type
_entity_poly.pdbx_seq_one_letter_code
_entity_poly.pdbx_strand_id
1 'polypeptide(L)'
;GYDAEAKKSVRKAAHGLRLTKETALSIASKAVRKVFIIYIKRARSAKNNNESAKELKRLIAFNTLVVTELVQDIKGESADVSTEEPVKEDITETEEGEWGPLQSLRKIRPDKELIEKMGKPGQTEITLKDDLPERDRTDLYKTFLTFCLTGDVVNIPFGAQITKKKDDTEYLYLNQLGGILGLTGKEIMDVHRGLAEKAFRQKAEVLLADGQLTKARVEQL
;
A
#
# COMPACT_ATOMS: atom_id res chain seq x y z
N GLY A 1 -10.50 -7.01 11.26
CA GLY A 1 -9.14 -7.48 10.96
C GLY A 1 -9.21 -8.95 10.60
N TYR A 2 -8.09 -9.55 10.20
CA TYR A 2 -7.98 -11.00 10.04
C TYR A 2 -8.07 -11.63 11.44
N ASP A 3 -9.21 -12.24 11.76
CA ASP A 3 -9.58 -12.70 13.10
C ASP A 3 -9.33 -14.20 13.29
N ALA A 4 -9.48 -14.67 14.54
CA ALA A 4 -9.22 -16.07 14.88
C ALA A 4 -10.12 -17.05 14.11
N GLU A 5 -11.33 -16.63 13.78
CA GLU A 5 -12.27 -17.40 12.96
C GLU A 5 -11.79 -17.51 11.50
N ALA A 6 -11.30 -16.42 10.92
CA ALA A 6 -10.67 -16.43 9.60
C ALA A 6 -9.43 -17.34 9.57
N LYS A 7 -8.56 -17.27 10.59
CA LYS A 7 -7.38 -18.15 10.73
C LYS A 7 -7.77 -19.62 10.72
N LYS A 8 -8.74 -20.01 11.56
CA LYS A 8 -9.23 -21.39 11.65
C LYS A 8 -9.87 -21.84 10.34
N SER A 9 -10.60 -20.96 9.67
CA SER A 9 -11.26 -21.25 8.39
C SER A 9 -10.25 -21.46 7.26
N VAL A 10 -9.23 -20.62 7.16
CA VAL A 10 -8.15 -20.77 6.17
C VAL A 10 -7.39 -22.07 6.38
N ARG A 11 -7.01 -22.39 7.63
CA ARG A 11 -6.33 -23.65 7.95
C ARG A 11 -7.21 -24.86 7.64
N LYS A 12 -8.48 -24.83 8.04
CA LYS A 12 -9.45 -25.89 7.73
C LYS A 12 -9.63 -26.07 6.23
N ALA A 13 -9.73 -25.00 5.46
CA ALA A 13 -9.85 -25.06 4.01
C ALA A 13 -8.58 -25.63 3.35
N ALA A 14 -7.40 -25.19 3.79
CA ALA A 14 -6.12 -25.70 3.28
C ALA A 14 -5.94 -27.20 3.54
N HIS A 15 -6.22 -27.64 4.77
CA HIS A 15 -6.13 -29.05 5.16
C HIS A 15 -7.26 -29.90 4.55
N GLY A 16 -8.49 -29.40 4.56
CA GLY A 16 -9.68 -30.10 4.06
C GLY A 16 -9.65 -30.31 2.54
N LEU A 17 -9.05 -29.39 1.80
CA LEU A 17 -8.87 -29.51 0.34
C LEU A 17 -7.57 -30.23 -0.04
N ARG A 18 -6.76 -30.68 0.94
CA ARG A 18 -5.42 -31.29 0.73
C ARG A 18 -4.55 -30.47 -0.23
N LEU A 19 -4.66 -29.15 -0.17
CA LEU A 19 -3.91 -28.27 -1.06
C LEU A 19 -2.44 -28.33 -0.67
N THR A 20 -1.55 -28.43 -1.67
CA THR A 20 -0.14 -28.15 -1.43
C THR A 20 0.01 -26.67 -1.05
N LYS A 21 1.01 -26.35 -0.24
CA LYS A 21 1.28 -24.97 0.18
C LYS A 21 1.41 -24.03 -1.02
N GLU A 22 2.04 -24.50 -2.08
CA GLU A 22 2.22 -23.75 -3.33
C GLU A 22 0.89 -23.48 -4.04
N THR A 23 0.01 -24.49 -4.15
CA THR A 23 -1.31 -24.31 -4.77
C THR A 23 -2.20 -23.38 -3.94
N ALA A 24 -2.20 -23.52 -2.61
CA ALA A 24 -2.92 -22.65 -1.70
C ALA A 24 -2.45 -21.19 -1.82
N LEU A 25 -1.13 -20.97 -1.86
CA LEU A 25 -0.54 -19.65 -2.05
C LEU A 25 -0.89 -19.06 -3.41
N SER A 26 -0.88 -19.85 -4.48
CA SER A 26 -1.26 -19.40 -5.83
C SER A 26 -2.73 -18.95 -5.89
N ILE A 27 -3.65 -19.69 -5.26
CA ILE A 27 -5.06 -19.33 -5.17
C ILE A 27 -5.24 -18.04 -4.35
N ALA A 28 -4.64 -17.98 -3.17
CA ALA A 28 -4.69 -16.79 -2.32
C ALA A 28 -4.09 -15.56 -3.02
N SER A 29 -2.95 -15.73 -3.69
CA SER A 29 -2.28 -14.68 -4.46
C SER A 29 -3.18 -14.11 -5.55
N LYS A 30 -3.88 -14.96 -6.33
CA LYS A 30 -4.85 -14.50 -7.33
C LYS A 30 -5.99 -13.69 -6.71
N ALA A 31 -6.52 -14.10 -5.55
CA ALA A 31 -7.59 -13.38 -4.87
C ALA A 31 -7.11 -12.03 -4.30
N VAL A 32 -5.95 -12.03 -3.64
CA VAL A 32 -5.35 -10.83 -3.05
C VAL A 32 -5.02 -9.80 -4.12
N ARG A 33 -4.44 -10.21 -5.26
CA ARG A 33 -4.09 -9.27 -6.35
C ARG A 33 -5.33 -8.59 -6.93
N LYS A 34 -6.48 -9.28 -7.03
CA LYS A 34 -7.75 -8.64 -7.40
C LYS A 34 -8.14 -7.54 -6.40
N VAL A 35 -7.98 -7.77 -5.10
CA VAL A 35 -8.26 -6.76 -4.07
C VAL A 35 -7.27 -5.59 -4.16
N PHE A 36 -5.98 -5.86 -4.38
CA PHE A 36 -4.98 -4.81 -4.57
C PHE A 36 -5.33 -3.90 -5.77
N ILE A 37 -5.77 -4.48 -6.89
CA ILE A 37 -6.21 -3.72 -8.07
C ILE A 37 -7.40 -2.81 -7.74
N ILE A 38 -8.32 -3.21 -6.84
CA ILE A 38 -9.43 -2.34 -6.40
C ILE A 38 -8.89 -1.08 -5.71
N TYR A 39 -7.94 -1.22 -4.79
CA TYR A 39 -7.32 -0.06 -4.15
C TYR A 39 -6.59 0.84 -5.15
N ILE A 40 -5.91 0.25 -6.13
CA ILE A 40 -5.22 1.02 -7.18
C ILE A 40 -6.19 1.78 -8.07
N LYS A 41 -7.29 1.15 -8.48
CA LYS A 41 -8.35 1.82 -9.24
C LYS A 41 -8.90 3.01 -8.45
N ARG A 42 -9.14 2.84 -7.15
CA ARG A 42 -9.58 3.94 -6.27
C ARG A 42 -8.53 5.05 -6.15
N ALA A 43 -7.26 4.70 -6.00
CA ALA A 43 -6.17 5.66 -5.93
C ALA A 43 -6.02 6.48 -7.22
N ARG A 44 -6.21 5.86 -8.39
CA ARG A 44 -6.17 6.54 -9.70
C ARG A 44 -7.38 7.42 -9.96
N SER A 45 -8.56 6.99 -9.51
CA SER A 45 -9.79 7.78 -9.62
C SER A 45 -9.92 8.88 -8.57
N ALA A 46 -8.92 9.03 -7.69
CA ALA A 46 -8.92 10.04 -6.65
C ALA A 46 -8.79 11.45 -7.26
N LYS A 47 -9.40 12.45 -6.60
CA LYS A 47 -9.42 13.83 -7.13
C LYS A 47 -8.12 14.58 -6.92
N ASN A 48 -7.33 14.17 -5.93
CA ASN A 48 -6.08 14.81 -5.56
C ASN A 48 -5.05 13.79 -5.03
N ASN A 49 -3.79 14.22 -4.96
CA ASN A 49 -2.69 13.38 -4.51
C ASN A 49 -2.87 12.88 -3.06
N ASN A 50 -3.53 13.64 -2.19
CA ASN A 50 -3.74 13.25 -0.80
C ASN A 50 -4.77 12.12 -0.67
N GLU A 51 -5.86 12.17 -1.44
CA GLU A 51 -6.86 11.10 -1.53
C GLU A 51 -6.26 9.83 -2.15
N SER A 52 -5.48 9.98 -3.22
CA SER A 52 -4.71 8.87 -3.81
C SER A 52 -3.80 8.23 -2.77
N ALA A 53 -3.04 9.03 -2.03
CA ALA A 53 -2.15 8.56 -0.97
C ALA A 53 -2.91 7.86 0.17
N LYS A 54 -4.12 8.32 0.53
CA LYS A 54 -4.95 7.64 1.53
C LYS A 54 -5.39 6.25 1.08
N GLU A 55 -5.77 6.08 -0.18
CA GLU A 55 -6.11 4.76 -0.74
C GLU A 55 -4.87 3.84 -0.81
N LEU A 56 -3.70 4.39 -1.18
CA LEU A 56 -2.44 3.64 -1.17
C LEU A 56 -2.01 3.24 0.25
N LYS A 57 -2.21 4.10 1.26
CA LYS A 57 -1.99 3.75 2.68
C LYS A 57 -2.92 2.62 3.14
N ARG A 58 -4.18 2.59 2.67
CA ARG A 58 -5.12 1.48 2.96
C ARG A 58 -4.68 0.17 2.31
N LEU A 59 -4.18 0.22 1.08
CA LEU A 59 -3.57 -0.94 0.40
C LEU A 59 -2.42 -1.52 1.24
N ILE A 60 -1.51 -0.66 1.70
CA ILE A 60 -0.37 -1.05 2.53
C ILE A 60 -0.86 -1.66 3.86
N ALA A 61 -1.80 -1.00 4.54
CA ALA A 61 -2.38 -1.52 5.78
C ALA A 61 -3.04 -2.90 5.59
N PHE A 62 -3.76 -3.10 4.49
CA PHE A 62 -4.34 -4.40 4.15
C PHE A 62 -3.25 -5.46 3.92
N ASN A 63 -2.16 -5.12 3.22
CA ASN A 63 -1.05 -6.03 3.02
C ASN A 63 -0.39 -6.44 4.36
N THR A 64 -0.11 -5.48 5.22
CA THR A 64 0.57 -5.72 6.50
C THR A 64 -0.32 -6.46 7.50
N LEU A 65 -1.60 -6.10 7.61
CA LEU A 65 -2.48 -6.62 8.67
C LEU A 65 -3.27 -7.87 8.28
N VAL A 66 -3.46 -8.13 6.99
CA VAL A 66 -4.30 -9.23 6.51
C VAL A 66 -3.50 -10.19 5.65
N VAL A 67 -2.86 -9.69 4.59
CA VAL A 67 -2.19 -10.56 3.62
C VAL A 67 -0.96 -11.24 4.24
N THR A 68 -0.23 -10.53 5.09
CA THR A 68 0.95 -11.08 5.76
C THR A 68 0.58 -12.27 6.66
N GLU A 69 -0.47 -12.14 7.47
CA GLU A 69 -0.97 -13.22 8.32
C GLU A 69 -1.53 -14.39 7.49
N LEU A 70 -2.23 -14.09 6.39
CA LEU A 70 -2.74 -15.11 5.48
C LEU A 70 -1.60 -15.94 4.87
N VAL A 71 -0.52 -15.30 4.42
CA VAL A 71 0.65 -16.00 3.86
C VAL A 71 1.34 -16.85 4.94
N GLN A 72 1.49 -16.33 6.15
CA GLN A 72 2.07 -17.08 7.28
C GLN A 72 1.24 -18.33 7.62
N ASP A 73 -0.09 -18.22 7.64
CA ASP A 73 -0.99 -19.35 7.90
C ASP A 73 -0.90 -20.41 6.79
N ILE A 74 -0.87 -19.99 5.51
CA ILE A 74 -0.74 -20.92 4.38
C ILE A 74 0.60 -21.67 4.42
N LYS A 75 1.68 -21.00 4.83
CA LYS A 75 3.00 -21.61 4.96
C LYS A 75 3.15 -22.51 6.19
N GLY A 76 2.28 -22.34 7.18
CA GLY A 76 2.38 -23.03 8.46
C GLY A 76 3.53 -22.50 9.33
N GLU A 77 3.95 -21.25 9.11
CA GLU A 77 4.99 -20.58 9.92
C GLU A 77 4.41 -19.94 11.20
N SER A 78 3.19 -20.31 11.60
CA SER A 78 2.62 -19.81 12.83
C SER A 78 3.39 -20.35 14.03
N ALA A 79 3.90 -19.47 14.87
CA ALA A 79 4.28 -19.82 16.24
C ALA A 79 3.10 -20.60 16.89
N ASP A 80 3.39 -21.81 17.36
CA ASP A 80 2.51 -22.81 18.01
C ASP A 80 1.46 -22.19 18.98
N VAL A 81 0.24 -22.71 19.17
CA VAL A 81 -0.07 -23.97 19.90
C VAL A 81 -1.40 -24.63 19.44
N SER A 82 -1.39 -25.97 19.42
CA SER A 82 -2.48 -26.97 19.41
C SER A 82 -3.77 -26.68 20.19
N THR A 83 -4.93 -27.11 19.67
CA THR A 83 -5.77 -28.20 20.24
C THR A 83 -7.03 -28.49 19.39
N GLU A 84 -7.51 -29.73 19.54
CA GLU A 84 -8.34 -30.56 18.66
C GLU A 84 -9.85 -30.21 18.56
N GLU A 85 -10.51 -30.95 17.65
CA GLU A 85 -11.89 -31.02 17.10
C GLU A 85 -13.07 -31.21 18.12
N PRO A 86 -14.39 -31.42 17.75
CA PRO A 86 -15.04 -31.59 16.43
C PRO A 86 -16.41 -30.88 16.14
N VAL A 87 -16.73 -30.76 14.83
CA VAL A 87 -18.00 -31.00 14.08
C VAL A 87 -19.37 -30.43 14.56
N LYS A 88 -20.06 -29.64 13.72
CA LYS A 88 -21.34 -29.98 13.02
C LYS A 88 -21.79 -28.89 12.03
N GLU A 89 -22.48 -29.37 10.99
CA GLU A 89 -22.96 -28.70 9.77
C GLU A 89 -24.14 -27.76 10.01
N ASP A 90 -24.30 -26.73 9.18
CA ASP A 90 -25.50 -26.59 8.33
C ASP A 90 -25.27 -25.60 7.18
N ILE A 91 -25.88 -25.89 6.03
CA ILE A 91 -25.79 -25.19 4.74
C ILE A 91 -27.03 -24.28 4.58
N THR A 92 -26.88 -23.07 4.05
CA THR A 92 -27.83 -22.37 3.14
C THR A 92 -27.06 -21.26 2.42
N GLU A 93 -26.74 -21.43 1.14
CA GLU A 93 -27.45 -20.87 -0.04
C GLU A 93 -27.37 -19.35 -0.20
N THR A 94 -26.72 -18.93 -1.30
CA THR A 94 -26.95 -17.73 -2.16
C THR A 94 -26.96 -16.35 -1.48
N GLU A 95 -26.22 -15.34 -1.93
CA GLU A 95 -26.32 -14.68 -3.24
C GLU A 95 -25.04 -13.92 -3.62
N GLU A 96 -24.94 -13.67 -4.92
CA GLU A 96 -23.94 -12.84 -5.58
C GLU A 96 -23.87 -11.41 -5.02
N GLY A 97 -22.65 -10.87 -5.04
CA GLY A 97 -22.50 -9.57 -5.68
C GLY A 97 -22.70 -8.30 -4.85
N GLU A 98 -22.41 -8.29 -3.55
CA GLU A 98 -22.25 -7.00 -2.85
C GLU A 98 -21.18 -7.06 -1.77
N TRP A 99 -19.91 -6.98 -2.17
CA TRP A 99 -18.83 -6.66 -1.22
C TRP A 99 -18.96 -5.18 -0.84
N GLY A 100 -19.88 -4.93 0.09
CA GLY A 100 -20.10 -3.65 0.73
C GLY A 100 -18.80 -3.04 1.26
N PRO A 101 -18.73 -1.71 1.40
CA PRO A 101 -17.52 -1.01 1.79
C PRO A 101 -17.08 -1.52 3.16
N LEU A 102 -15.97 -2.27 3.21
CA LEU A 102 -15.28 -2.82 4.39
C LEU A 102 -15.59 -2.02 5.67
N GLN A 103 -16.71 -2.36 6.35
CA GLN A 103 -17.15 -1.69 7.57
C GLN A 103 -16.15 -1.94 8.71
N SER A 104 -15.29 -2.95 8.55
CA SER A 104 -14.15 -3.29 9.40
C SER A 104 -12.97 -2.29 9.34
N LEU A 105 -12.86 -1.45 8.30
CA LEU A 105 -11.87 -0.36 8.26
C LEU A 105 -12.36 0.92 8.96
N ARG A 106 -13.66 1.03 9.26
CA ARG A 106 -14.25 2.25 9.84
C ARG A 106 -14.07 2.36 11.37
N LYS A 107 -13.65 1.27 12.03
CA LYS A 107 -13.42 1.19 13.49
C LYS A 107 -11.94 1.28 13.90
N ILE A 108 -11.04 1.54 12.98
CA ILE A 108 -9.60 1.59 13.26
C ILE A 108 -9.21 3.06 13.44
N ARG A 109 -9.35 3.56 14.68
CA ARG A 109 -8.55 4.73 15.09
C ARG A 109 -7.07 4.32 14.99
N PRO A 110 -6.17 5.20 14.53
CA PRO A 110 -4.76 4.89 14.44
C PRO A 110 -4.18 4.83 15.87
N ASP A 111 -4.28 3.66 16.50
CA ASP A 111 -3.65 3.38 17.78
C ASP A 111 -2.13 3.18 17.59
N LYS A 112 -1.33 3.56 18.59
CA LYS A 112 0.15 3.44 18.60
C LYS A 112 0.64 2.04 18.18
N GLU A 113 -0.10 0.99 18.56
CA GLU A 113 0.22 -0.40 18.23
C GLU A 113 0.08 -0.72 16.73
N LEU A 114 -0.81 -0.02 16.02
CA LEU A 114 -0.96 -0.16 14.57
C LEU A 114 0.20 0.50 13.83
N ILE A 115 0.72 1.62 14.34
CA ILE A 115 1.90 2.27 13.78
C ILE A 115 3.13 1.36 13.98
N GLU A 116 3.23 0.70 15.13
CA GLU A 116 4.30 -0.25 15.44
C GLU A 116 4.23 -1.51 14.57
N LYS A 117 3.03 -2.06 14.33
CA LYS A 117 2.82 -3.18 13.38
C LYS A 117 3.03 -2.75 11.93
N MET A 118 2.66 -1.53 11.56
CA MET A 118 2.92 -0.98 10.22
C MET A 118 4.41 -0.63 10.00
N GLY A 119 5.22 -0.52 11.07
CA GLY A 119 6.67 -0.43 10.98
C GLY A 119 7.35 -1.76 10.60
N LYS A 120 6.67 -2.90 10.75
CA LYS A 120 7.17 -4.19 10.28
C LYS A 120 6.98 -4.30 8.76
N PRO A 121 7.99 -4.80 8.01
CA PRO A 121 7.80 -5.04 6.59
C PRO A 121 6.69 -6.06 6.38
N GLY A 122 5.66 -5.69 5.63
CA GLY A 122 4.63 -6.64 5.19
C GLY A 122 5.20 -7.67 4.21
N GLN A 123 4.43 -8.72 3.94
CA GLN A 123 4.82 -9.73 2.94
C GLN A 123 5.11 -9.10 1.57
N THR A 124 6.08 -9.66 0.86
CA THR A 124 6.54 -9.21 -0.47
C THR A 124 6.42 -10.28 -1.56
N GLU A 125 5.79 -11.42 -1.25
CA GLU A 125 5.64 -12.55 -2.19
C GLU A 125 4.50 -12.30 -3.18
N ILE A 126 3.40 -11.76 -2.69
CA ILE A 126 2.26 -11.35 -3.52
C ILE A 126 2.50 -9.90 -3.93
N THR A 127 2.91 -9.71 -5.18
CA THR A 127 3.16 -8.40 -5.80
C THR A 127 2.25 -8.18 -7.00
N LEU A 128 2.18 -6.94 -7.47
CA LEU A 128 1.42 -6.54 -8.67
C LEU A 128 2.28 -6.42 -9.94
N LYS A 129 3.50 -6.95 -9.91
CA LYS A 129 4.45 -6.84 -11.03
C LYS A 129 3.87 -7.36 -12.34
N ASP A 130 3.14 -8.48 -12.28
CA ASP A 130 2.57 -9.13 -13.46
C ASP A 130 1.15 -8.64 -13.79
N ASP A 131 0.52 -7.87 -12.90
CA ASP A 131 -0.86 -7.37 -13.09
C ASP A 131 -0.90 -5.92 -13.62
N LEU A 132 0.22 -5.18 -13.57
CA LEU A 132 0.30 -3.78 -13.99
C LEU A 132 1.54 -3.50 -14.85
N PRO A 133 1.43 -2.67 -15.91
CA PRO A 133 2.59 -2.29 -16.70
C PRO A 133 3.57 -1.44 -15.87
N GLU A 134 4.85 -1.46 -16.21
CA GLU A 134 5.91 -0.73 -15.49
C GLU A 134 5.59 0.75 -15.30
N ARG A 135 5.14 1.42 -16.38
CA ARG A 135 4.75 2.84 -16.33
C ARG A 135 3.74 3.12 -15.22
N ASP A 136 2.71 2.29 -15.15
CA ASP A 136 1.60 2.40 -14.21
C ASP A 136 2.06 2.19 -12.75
N ARG A 137 3.00 1.26 -12.53
CA ARG A 137 3.58 0.98 -11.21
C ARG A 137 4.45 2.16 -10.76
N THR A 138 5.29 2.66 -11.66
CA THR A 138 6.16 3.83 -11.46
C THR A 138 5.34 5.11 -11.20
N ASP A 139 4.25 5.33 -11.94
CA ASP A 139 3.40 6.51 -11.76
C ASP A 139 2.69 6.51 -10.39
N LEU A 140 2.23 5.35 -9.91
CA LEU A 140 1.66 5.21 -8.57
C LEU A 140 2.70 5.49 -7.48
N TYR A 141 3.90 4.93 -7.61
CA TYR A 141 5.01 5.18 -6.69
C TYR A 141 5.40 6.66 -6.66
N LYS A 142 5.52 7.30 -7.84
CA LYS A 142 5.82 8.73 -7.97
C LYS A 142 4.75 9.62 -7.35
N THR A 143 3.48 9.25 -7.51
CA THR A 143 2.35 9.98 -6.90
C THR A 143 2.47 9.96 -5.38
N PHE A 144 2.77 8.80 -4.80
CA PHE A 144 2.96 8.66 -3.37
C PHE A 144 4.23 9.37 -2.86
N LEU A 145 5.35 9.28 -3.59
CA LEU A 145 6.58 10.01 -3.27
C LEU A 145 6.36 11.53 -3.30
N THR A 146 5.62 12.03 -4.28
CA THR A 146 5.25 13.46 -4.35
C THR A 146 4.45 13.85 -3.11
N PHE A 147 3.51 13.00 -2.69
CA PHE A 147 2.77 13.20 -1.44
C PHE A 147 3.70 13.21 -0.21
N CYS A 148 4.67 12.31 -0.09
CA CYS A 148 5.66 12.32 1.02
C CYS A 148 6.49 13.62 1.05
N LEU A 149 6.78 14.20 -0.13
CA LEU A 149 7.58 15.43 -0.24
C LEU A 149 6.76 16.70 0.04
N THR A 150 5.50 16.72 -0.38
CA THR A 150 4.61 17.88 -0.20
C THR A 150 3.91 17.87 1.17
N GLY A 151 3.64 16.69 1.72
CA GLY A 151 2.85 16.49 2.94
C GLY A 151 1.34 16.56 2.70
N ASP A 152 0.55 16.34 3.75
CA ASP A 152 -0.91 16.49 3.70
C ASP A 152 -1.27 17.98 3.67
N VAL A 153 -1.51 18.50 2.46
CA VAL A 153 -1.98 19.87 2.23
C VAL A 153 -3.49 19.92 2.40
N VAL A 154 -3.96 20.57 3.46
CA VAL A 154 -5.39 20.81 3.69
C VAL A 154 -5.73 22.23 3.23
N ASN A 155 -6.60 22.34 2.24
CA ASN A 155 -7.16 23.62 1.81
C ASN A 155 -8.24 24.04 2.79
N ILE A 156 -8.05 25.18 3.44
CA ILE A 156 -9.02 25.77 4.36
C ILE A 156 -9.87 26.79 3.56
N PRO A 157 -11.16 26.96 3.90
CA PRO A 157 -11.94 28.08 3.38
C PRO A 157 -11.18 29.41 3.54
N PHE A 158 -11.33 30.31 2.56
CA PHE A 158 -10.51 31.52 2.32
C PHE A 158 -9.16 31.32 1.61
N GLY A 159 -8.90 30.15 1.02
CA GLY A 159 -7.77 29.95 0.10
C GLY A 159 -6.40 29.79 0.78
N ALA A 160 -6.38 29.69 2.12
CA ALA A 160 -5.18 29.35 2.86
C ALA A 160 -4.89 27.84 2.76
N GLN A 161 -3.63 27.47 2.53
CA GLN A 161 -3.16 26.09 2.53
C GLN A 161 -2.37 25.83 3.81
N ILE A 162 -2.75 24.80 4.57
CA ILE A 162 -1.96 24.31 5.70
C ILE A 162 -1.34 22.98 5.32
N THR A 163 -0.01 22.93 5.26
CA THR A 163 0.77 21.69 5.19
C THR A 163 0.92 21.11 6.58
N LYS A 164 0.41 19.89 6.81
CA LYS A 164 0.73 19.14 8.04
C LYS A 164 2.23 18.80 8.06
N LYS A 165 2.82 18.76 9.25
CA LYS A 165 4.24 18.43 9.45
C LYS A 165 4.59 17.10 8.75
N LYS A 166 5.76 17.07 8.10
CA LYS A 166 6.29 15.87 7.46
C LYS A 166 6.64 14.84 8.53
N ASP A 167 6.11 13.63 8.39
CA ASP A 167 6.38 12.51 9.28
C ASP A 167 7.26 11.49 8.55
N ASP A 168 8.42 11.12 9.13
CA ASP A 168 9.37 10.17 8.52
C ASP A 168 8.76 8.77 8.27
N THR A 169 7.65 8.46 8.96
CA THR A 169 6.87 7.24 8.78
C THR A 169 6.30 7.09 7.36
N GLU A 170 6.11 8.18 6.62
CA GLU A 170 5.56 8.12 5.26
C GLU A 170 6.55 7.49 4.27
N TYR A 171 7.86 7.63 4.51
CA TYR A 171 8.89 6.96 3.71
C TYR A 171 8.96 5.45 3.96
N LEU A 172 8.57 4.99 5.15
CA LEU A 172 8.41 3.56 5.43
C LEU A 172 7.28 2.97 4.58
N TYR A 173 6.14 3.67 4.50
CA TYR A 173 5.03 3.29 3.62
C TYR A 173 5.42 3.32 2.15
N LEU A 174 6.21 4.30 1.73
CA LEU A 174 6.71 4.38 0.37
C LEU A 174 7.56 3.15 0.01
N ASN A 175 8.43 2.69 0.91
CA ASN A 175 9.23 1.48 0.70
C ASN A 175 8.34 0.23 0.59
N GLN A 176 7.37 0.07 1.50
CA GLN A 176 6.41 -1.03 1.46
C GLN A 176 5.58 -1.03 0.17
N LEU A 177 5.16 0.15 -0.30
CA LEU A 177 4.44 0.30 -1.56
C LEU A 177 5.29 -0.16 -2.75
N GLY A 178 6.58 0.18 -2.78
CA GLY A 178 7.52 -0.30 -3.79
C GLY A 178 7.57 -1.83 -3.85
N GLY A 179 7.59 -2.49 -2.70
CA GLY A 179 7.51 -3.95 -2.58
C GLY A 179 6.20 -4.53 -3.11
N ILE A 180 5.05 -3.98 -2.75
CA ILE A 180 3.73 -4.42 -3.22
C ILE A 180 3.58 -4.25 -4.73
N LEU A 181 4.08 -3.14 -5.29
CA LEU A 181 4.11 -2.91 -6.72
C LEU A 181 5.13 -3.80 -7.45
N GLY A 182 6.05 -4.44 -6.72
CA GLY A 182 7.11 -5.25 -7.30
C GLY A 182 8.09 -4.42 -8.14
N LEU A 183 8.34 -3.17 -7.71
CA LEU A 183 9.37 -2.31 -8.30
C LEU A 183 10.75 -2.76 -7.82
N THR A 184 11.69 -2.79 -8.76
CA THR A 184 13.10 -3.02 -8.50
C THR A 184 13.77 -1.77 -7.93
N GLY A 185 14.90 -1.95 -7.24
CA GLY A 185 15.67 -0.82 -6.71
C GLY A 185 16.10 0.17 -7.79
N LYS A 186 16.38 -0.31 -9.01
CA LYS A 186 16.71 0.54 -10.16
C LYS A 186 15.53 1.42 -10.58
N GLU A 187 14.35 0.82 -10.79
CA GLU A 187 13.13 1.57 -11.14
C GLU A 187 12.80 2.62 -10.07
N ILE A 188 12.92 2.27 -8.78
CA ILE A 188 12.72 3.21 -7.67
C ILE A 188 13.73 4.37 -7.74
N MET A 189 15.02 4.08 -7.87
CA MET A 189 16.06 5.10 -7.98
C MET A 189 15.84 6.03 -9.18
N ASP A 190 15.41 5.48 -10.31
CA ASP A 190 15.12 6.25 -11.52
C ASP A 190 13.99 7.25 -11.29
N VAL A 191 12.95 6.88 -10.53
CA VAL A 191 11.87 7.80 -10.12
C VAL A 191 12.40 8.92 -9.23
N HIS A 192 13.19 8.59 -8.21
CA HIS A 192 13.77 9.59 -7.30
C HIS A 192 14.67 10.58 -8.04
N ARG A 193 15.54 10.07 -8.93
CA ARG A 193 16.40 10.89 -9.79
C ARG A 193 15.58 11.79 -10.70
N GLY A 194 14.58 11.25 -11.41
CA GLY A 194 13.75 12.03 -12.32
C GLY A 194 12.95 13.13 -11.60
N LEU A 195 12.56 12.89 -10.35
CA LEU A 195 11.88 13.91 -9.54
C LEU A 195 12.84 14.97 -9.02
N ALA A 196 14.06 14.59 -8.62
CA ALA A 196 15.12 15.53 -8.24
C ALA A 196 15.54 16.43 -9.41
N GLU A 197 15.73 15.85 -10.61
CA GLU A 197 16.03 16.61 -11.83
C GLU A 197 14.91 17.60 -12.16
N LYS A 198 13.65 17.18 -12.05
CA LYS A 198 12.50 18.07 -12.28
C LYS A 198 12.48 19.22 -11.27
N ALA A 199 12.71 18.93 -9.99
CA ALA A 199 12.75 19.96 -8.95
C ALA A 199 13.92 20.93 -9.16
N PHE A 200 15.08 20.45 -9.61
CA PHE A 200 16.24 21.28 -9.94
C PHE A 200 15.94 22.21 -11.12
N ARG A 201 15.39 21.67 -12.22
CA ARG A 201 15.00 22.48 -13.39
C ARG A 201 14.00 23.57 -13.02
N GLN A 202 12.99 23.23 -12.22
CA GLN A 202 12.00 24.21 -11.75
C GLN A 202 12.64 25.33 -10.91
N LYS A 203 13.57 24.98 -10.02
CA LYS A 203 14.32 25.98 -9.24
C LYS A 203 15.17 26.89 -10.15
N ALA A 204 15.85 26.30 -11.12
CA ALA A 204 16.67 27.04 -12.09
C ALA A 204 15.81 27.97 -12.96
N GLU A 205 14.66 27.50 -13.45
CA GLU A 205 13.71 28.31 -14.23
C GLU A 205 13.20 29.53 -13.44
N VAL A 206 12.83 29.35 -12.17
CA VAL A 206 12.41 30.46 -11.29
C VAL A 206 13.54 31.48 -11.10
N LEU A 207 14.76 31.00 -10.83
CA LEU A 207 15.95 31.86 -10.68
C LEU A 207 16.26 32.68 -11.93
N LEU A 208 16.06 32.09 -13.12
CA LEU A 208 16.28 32.73 -14.41
C LEU A 208 15.13 33.70 -14.78
N ALA A 209 13.88 33.35 -14.45
CA ALA A 209 12.71 34.20 -14.70
C ALA A 209 12.71 35.50 -13.88
N ASP A 210 13.35 35.51 -12.70
CA ASP A 210 13.57 36.70 -11.87
C ASP A 210 14.50 37.75 -12.53
N GLY A 211 15.09 37.47 -13.71
CA GLY A 211 15.78 38.46 -14.56
C GLY A 211 17.11 39.01 -14.02
N GLN A 212 17.54 38.61 -12.83
CA GLN A 212 18.81 39.03 -12.21
C GLN A 212 19.86 37.91 -12.25
N LEU A 213 20.43 37.66 -13.43
CA LEU A 213 21.64 36.84 -13.60
C LEU A 213 22.86 37.59 -13.02
N THR A 214 22.97 37.59 -11.69
CA THR A 214 24.19 38.04 -11.00
C THR A 214 25.21 36.90 -10.94
N LYS A 215 26.52 37.20 -11.02
CA LYS A 215 27.59 36.17 -10.96
C LYS A 215 27.45 35.22 -9.75
N ALA A 216 26.95 35.72 -8.62
CA ALA A 216 26.70 34.93 -7.42
C ALA A 216 25.55 33.89 -7.57
N ARG A 217 24.55 34.15 -8.43
CA ARG A 217 23.46 33.19 -8.70
C ARG A 217 23.88 32.10 -9.70
N VAL A 218 24.86 32.38 -10.55
CA VAL A 218 25.44 31.36 -11.46
C VAL A 218 26.29 30.35 -10.69
N GLU A 219 26.95 30.75 -9.60
CA GLU A 219 27.67 29.84 -8.69
C GLU A 219 26.74 29.03 -7.76
N GLN A 220 25.47 29.42 -7.61
CA GLN A 220 24.46 28.70 -6.82
C GLN A 220 23.70 27.61 -7.60
N LEU A 221 23.85 27.59 -8.94
CA LEU A 221 23.34 26.54 -9.83
C LEU A 221 24.30 25.35 -9.88
#